data_AF-A0AAJ7WJ31-F1
#
_entry.id   AF-A0AAJ7WJ31-F1
#
_cell.length_a   1.000
_cell.length_b   1.000
_cell.length_c   1.000
_cell.angle_alpha   90.00
_cell.angle_beta   90.00
_cell.angle_gamma   90.00
#
_symmetry.space_group_name_H-M   'P 1'
#
loop_
_entity.id
_entity.type
_entity.pdbx_description
1 polymer ?
#
loop_
_entity_poly.entity_id
_entity_poly.type
_entity_poly.pdbx_seq_one_letter_code
_entity_poly.pdbx_strand_id
1 'polypeptide(L)'
;MGDREFQQEGGKKLAPDPTDSDRAFDVEAARYEVLKFGISNEKQRDKRLNAKQQLLVSLGAKAPKNKYVNYKELKRELSEKRQKEALHELHSWRSTFARLKTKISIRDKKRKQRGIDVTAGYGKLKNGELVVGADVRRTMRKVQQNAKRRRQQQNPGSRRTK
;
A
#
# COMPACT_ATOMS: atom_id res chain seq x y z
N MET A 1 -60.09 24.30 56.51
CA MET A 1 -59.88 22.98 57.15
C MET A 1 -60.03 21.92 56.06
N GLY A 2 -59.04 21.45 55.32
CA GLY A 2 -57.62 21.77 55.22
C GLY A 2 -57.13 21.18 53.89
N ASP A 3 -56.35 21.95 53.14
CA ASP A 3 -55.67 21.50 51.94
C ASP A 3 -54.56 20.52 52.36
N ARG A 4 -54.73 19.23 52.01
CA ARG A 4 -53.69 18.23 52.22
C ARG A 4 -52.68 18.34 51.09
N GLU A 5 -51.63 19.11 51.35
CA GLU A 5 -50.39 19.11 50.57
C GLU A 5 -49.88 17.69 50.37
N PHE A 6 -49.85 17.25 49.12
CA PHE A 6 -49.20 16.01 48.73
C PHE A 6 -47.74 16.33 48.40
N GLN A 7 -46.90 16.26 49.43
CA GLN A 7 -45.44 16.35 49.28
C GLN A 7 -44.93 15.05 48.68
N GLN A 8 -44.67 15.03 47.36
CA GLN A 8 -43.74 14.06 46.78
C GLN A 8 -42.33 14.63 46.87
N GLU A 9 -41.65 14.40 47.99
CA GLU A 9 -40.19 14.48 48.03
C GLU A 9 -39.63 13.28 47.24
N GLY A 10 -39.52 13.46 45.92
CA GLY A 10 -38.73 12.60 45.07
C GLY A 10 -37.27 12.70 45.48
N GLY A 11 -36.84 11.81 46.37
CA GLY A 11 -35.46 11.69 46.80
C GLY A 11 -34.53 11.69 45.59
N LYS A 12 -33.72 12.74 45.49
CA LYS A 12 -32.58 12.78 44.57
C LYS A 12 -31.66 11.66 45.00
N LYS A 13 -31.72 10.51 44.33
CA LYS A 13 -30.68 9.48 44.44
C LYS A 13 -29.38 10.15 44.03
N LEU A 14 -28.52 10.48 45.00
CA LEU A 14 -27.14 10.86 44.70
C LEU A 14 -26.54 9.71 43.90
N ALA A 15 -25.96 10.04 42.75
CA ALA A 15 -25.21 9.09 41.96
C ALA A 15 -24.09 8.50 42.86
N PRO A 16 -23.82 7.18 42.78
CA PRO A 16 -22.69 6.61 43.50
C PRO A 16 -21.41 7.34 43.07
N ASP A 17 -20.54 7.65 44.05
CA ASP A 17 -19.24 8.24 43.81
C ASP A 17 -18.45 7.41 42.79
N PRO A 18 -17.78 8.03 41.79
CA PRO A 18 -17.05 7.29 40.77
C PRO A 18 -15.85 6.59 41.41
N THR A 19 -15.95 5.28 41.59
CA THR A 19 -14.85 4.41 42.02
C THR A 19 -13.76 4.40 40.95
N ASP A 20 -12.48 4.27 41.33
CA ASP A 20 -11.29 4.35 40.45
C ASP A 20 -11.29 3.40 39.22
N SER A 21 -12.23 2.45 39.13
CA SER A 21 -12.55 1.71 37.89
C SER A 21 -13.07 2.60 36.76
N ASP A 22 -13.58 3.79 37.07
CA ASP A 22 -14.06 4.81 36.12
C ASP A 22 -12.92 5.61 35.46
N ARG A 23 -11.66 5.37 35.85
CA ARG A 23 -10.47 5.98 35.23
C ARG A 23 -9.80 5.07 34.20
N ALA A 24 -10.37 3.91 33.88
CA ALA A 24 -9.92 3.12 32.75
C ALA A 24 -10.27 3.85 31.45
N PHE A 25 -9.26 4.14 30.61
CA PHE A 25 -9.48 4.74 29.30
C PHE A 25 -10.21 3.75 28.39
N ASP A 26 -11.53 3.93 28.26
CA ASP A 26 -12.32 3.17 27.31
C ASP A 26 -12.14 3.75 25.90
N VAL A 27 -11.53 2.93 25.04
CA VAL A 27 -11.27 3.27 23.64
C VAL A 27 -12.57 3.47 22.87
N GLU A 28 -13.65 2.75 23.20
CA GLU A 28 -14.94 2.89 22.50
C GLU A 28 -15.62 4.21 22.85
N ALA A 29 -15.66 4.57 24.14
CA ALA A 29 -16.12 5.87 24.59
C ALA A 29 -15.30 7.01 23.96
N ALA A 30 -13.97 6.90 23.94
CA ALA A 30 -13.11 7.90 23.31
C ALA A 30 -13.38 8.03 21.80
N ARG A 31 -13.57 6.93 21.07
CA ARG A 31 -13.93 6.95 19.64
C ARG A 31 -15.27 7.66 19.43
N TYR A 32 -16.26 7.40 20.28
CA TYR A 32 -17.54 8.07 20.23
C TYR A 32 -17.41 9.59 20.46
N GLU A 33 -16.63 10.00 21.46
CA GLU A 33 -16.39 11.42 21.74
C GLU A 33 -15.70 12.13 20.59
N VAL A 34 -14.70 11.50 19.98
CA VAL A 34 -14.02 12.03 18.80
C VAL A 34 -14.99 12.22 17.63
N LEU A 35 -15.86 11.23 17.37
CA LEU A 35 -16.90 11.33 16.34
C LEU A 35 -17.89 12.46 16.65
N LYS A 36 -18.38 12.54 17.89
CA LYS A 36 -19.30 13.58 18.35
C LYS A 36 -18.69 14.97 18.20
N PHE A 37 -17.41 15.14 18.58
CA PHE A 37 -16.67 16.37 18.42
C PHE A 37 -16.53 16.77 16.95
N GLY A 38 -16.15 15.82 16.08
CA GLY A 38 -16.05 16.06 14.64
C GLY A 38 -17.38 16.54 14.03
N ILE A 39 -18.50 15.95 14.44
CA ILE A 39 -19.83 16.36 14.00
C ILE A 39 -20.19 17.75 14.54
N SER A 40 -19.93 18.00 15.82
CA SER A 40 -20.28 19.28 16.47
C SER A 40 -19.57 20.47 15.82
N ASN A 41 -18.32 20.27 15.38
CA ASN A 41 -17.47 21.31 14.78
C ASN A 41 -17.70 21.54 13.28
N GLU A 42 -18.57 20.76 12.64
CA GLU A 42 -18.89 20.95 11.23
C GLU A 42 -19.65 22.27 11.03
N LYS A 43 -19.13 23.12 10.13
CA LYS A 43 -19.66 24.46 9.86
C LYS A 43 -20.93 24.40 9.01
N GLN A 44 -21.02 23.41 8.12
CA GLN A 44 -22.16 23.26 7.23
C GLN A 44 -23.29 22.49 7.92
N ARG A 45 -24.45 23.17 8.10
CA ARG A 45 -25.61 22.61 8.81
C ARG A 45 -26.05 21.26 8.25
N ASP A 46 -26.13 21.14 6.93
CA ASP A 46 -26.62 19.91 6.28
C ASP A 46 -25.66 18.74 6.49
N LYS A 47 -24.34 18.98 6.39
CA LYS A 47 -23.33 17.97 6.69
C LYS A 47 -23.38 17.52 8.14
N ARG A 48 -23.51 18.47 9.07
CA ARG A 48 -23.66 18.17 10.50
C ARG A 48 -24.89 17.31 10.79
N LEU A 49 -26.04 17.65 10.20
CA LEU A 49 -27.28 16.88 10.36
C LEU A 49 -27.14 15.47 9.80
N ASN A 50 -26.59 15.34 8.59
CA ASN A 50 -26.38 14.03 7.96
C ASN A 50 -25.42 13.15 8.78
N ALA A 51 -24.31 13.71 9.24
CA ALA A 51 -23.34 12.97 10.06
C ALA A 51 -23.92 12.58 11.42
N LYS A 52 -24.73 13.46 12.05
CA LYS A 52 -25.46 13.13 13.28
C LYS A 52 -26.46 11.99 13.07
N GLN A 53 -27.19 12.00 11.96
CA GLN A 53 -28.12 10.90 11.61
C GLN A 53 -27.37 9.58 11.42
N GLN A 54 -26.23 9.60 10.72
CA GLN A 54 -25.39 8.41 10.54
C GLN A 54 -24.89 7.85 11.88
N LEU A 55 -24.42 8.73 12.78
CA LEU A 55 -24.00 8.33 14.12
C LEU A 55 -25.15 7.68 14.92
N LEU A 56 -26.35 8.27 14.87
CA LEU A 56 -27.52 7.69 15.52
C LEU A 56 -27.83 6.30 14.95
N VAL A 57 -27.78 6.13 13.63
CA VAL A 57 -28.00 4.83 12.99
C VAL A 57 -26.93 3.81 13.40
N SER A 58 -25.66 4.20 13.50
CA SER A 58 -24.60 3.29 13.99
C SER A 58 -24.77 2.89 15.45
N LEU A 59 -25.42 3.74 16.26
CA LEU A 59 -25.79 3.43 17.64
C LEU A 59 -27.10 2.61 17.75
N GLY A 60 -27.66 2.19 16.61
CA GLY A 60 -28.87 1.36 16.56
C GLY A 60 -30.17 2.14 16.40
N ALA A 61 -30.14 3.45 16.18
CA ALA A 61 -31.36 4.18 15.82
C ALA A 61 -31.89 3.69 14.46
N LYS A 62 -33.22 3.68 14.31
CA LYS A 62 -33.86 3.29 13.06
C LYS A 62 -33.51 4.29 11.95
N ALA A 63 -33.00 3.78 10.83
CA ALA A 63 -32.69 4.58 9.66
C ALA A 63 -33.95 5.29 9.11
N PRO A 64 -33.80 6.51 8.55
CA PRO A 64 -34.91 7.22 7.93
C PRO A 64 -35.47 6.41 6.75
N LYS A 65 -36.77 6.55 6.50
CA LYS A 65 -37.45 5.87 5.39
C LYS A 65 -36.92 6.40 4.05
N ASN A 66 -36.65 5.50 3.12
CA ASN A 66 -36.30 5.88 1.75
C ASN A 66 -37.45 6.66 1.08
N LYS A 67 -37.09 7.59 0.21
CA LYS A 67 -38.06 8.31 -0.62
C LYS A 67 -38.77 7.32 -1.56
N TYR A 68 -40.05 7.56 -1.81
CA TYR A 68 -40.78 6.81 -2.84
C TYR A 68 -40.26 7.22 -4.21
N VAL A 69 -39.81 6.23 -4.98
CA VAL A 69 -39.29 6.39 -6.34
C VAL A 69 -39.85 5.28 -7.22
N ASN A 70 -39.98 5.55 -8.52
CA ASN A 70 -40.45 4.54 -9.47
C ASN A 70 -39.44 3.40 -9.57
N TYR A 71 -39.91 2.15 -9.61
CA TYR A 71 -39.04 0.97 -9.71
C TYR A 71 -38.08 1.02 -10.91
N LYS A 72 -38.54 1.54 -12.07
CA LYS A 72 -37.69 1.63 -13.27
C LYS A 72 -36.53 2.60 -13.06
N GLU A 73 -36.79 3.72 -12.39
CA GLU A 73 -35.78 4.73 -12.05
C GLU A 73 -34.80 4.19 -11.01
N LEU A 74 -35.31 3.56 -9.95
CA LEU A 74 -34.50 2.94 -8.90
C LEU A 74 -33.55 1.88 -9.49
N LYS A 75 -34.04 1.04 -10.40
CA LYS A 75 -33.22 0.01 -11.06
C LYS A 75 -32.10 0.63 -11.90
N ARG A 76 -32.41 1.71 -12.62
CA ARG A 76 -31.42 2.46 -13.40
C ARG A 76 -30.35 3.06 -12.49
N GLU A 77 -30.73 3.77 -11.44
CA GLU A 77 -29.77 4.35 -10.48
C GLU A 77 -28.87 3.29 -9.85
N LEU A 78 -29.42 2.13 -9.48
CA LEU A 78 -28.65 1.04 -8.89
C LEU A 78 -27.64 0.46 -9.88
N SER A 79 -28.01 0.35 -11.16
CA SER A 79 -27.09 -0.09 -12.21
C SER A 79 -25.96 0.91 -12.45
N GLU A 80 -26.26 2.21 -12.45
CA GLU A 80 -25.25 3.27 -12.61
C GLU A 80 -24.31 3.35 -11.39
N LYS A 81 -24.85 3.19 -10.17
CA LYS A 81 -24.05 3.13 -8.93
C LYS A 81 -23.08 1.95 -8.95
N ARG A 82 -23.54 0.75 -9.30
CA ARG A 82 -22.68 -0.44 -9.41
C ARG A 82 -21.57 -0.26 -10.43
N GLN A 83 -21.85 0.37 -11.57
CA GLN A 83 -20.81 0.67 -12.58
C GLN A 83 -19.77 1.65 -12.04
N LYS A 84 -20.18 2.71 -11.33
CA LYS A 84 -19.27 3.67 -10.72
C LYS A 84 -18.42 3.04 -9.61
N GLU A 85 -19.03 2.21 -8.76
CA GLU A 85 -18.34 1.45 -7.72
C GLU A 85 -17.33 0.48 -8.33
N ALA A 86 -17.70 -0.27 -9.36
CA ALA A 86 -16.78 -1.17 -10.07
C ALA A 86 -15.59 -0.40 -10.67
N LEU A 87 -15.82 0.77 -11.27
CA LEU A 87 -14.73 1.62 -11.78
C LEU A 87 -13.83 2.16 -10.65
N HIS A 88 -14.42 2.59 -9.54
CA HIS A 88 -13.68 3.08 -8.38
C HIS A 88 -12.86 1.98 -7.71
N GLU A 89 -13.42 0.79 -7.57
CA GLU A 89 -12.69 -0.40 -7.15
C GLU A 89 -11.55 -0.67 -8.11
N LEU A 90 -11.80 -0.81 -9.41
CA LEU A 90 -10.75 -1.08 -10.39
C LEU A 90 -9.62 -0.04 -10.36
N HIS A 91 -9.95 1.24 -10.12
CA HIS A 91 -8.97 2.30 -9.93
C HIS A 91 -8.17 2.18 -8.63
N SER A 92 -8.84 1.89 -7.50
CA SER A 92 -8.22 1.62 -6.21
C SER A 92 -7.27 0.41 -6.31
N TRP A 93 -7.76 -0.70 -6.86
CA TRP A 93 -7.00 -1.91 -7.13
C TRP A 93 -5.80 -1.63 -8.05
N ARG A 94 -5.94 -0.84 -9.12
CA ARG A 94 -4.80 -0.43 -9.95
C ARG A 94 -3.76 0.35 -9.16
N SER A 95 -4.18 1.24 -8.27
CA SER A 95 -3.26 2.07 -7.47
C SER A 95 -2.48 1.24 -6.43
N THR A 96 -3.13 0.28 -5.78
CA THR A 96 -2.49 -0.64 -4.83
C THR A 96 -1.55 -1.60 -5.55
N PHE A 97 -1.95 -2.13 -6.70
CA PHE A 97 -1.11 -3.01 -7.51
C PHE A 97 0.12 -2.28 -8.08
N ALA A 98 -0.04 -1.02 -8.50
CA ALA A 98 1.08 -0.20 -8.96
C ALA A 98 2.12 0.01 -7.86
N ARG A 99 1.68 0.29 -6.62
CA ARG A 99 2.55 0.41 -5.44
C ARG A 99 3.27 -0.92 -5.12
N LEU A 100 2.60 -2.04 -5.32
CA LEU A 100 3.20 -3.37 -5.08
C LEU A 100 4.28 -3.69 -6.13
N LYS A 101 4.05 -3.39 -7.41
CA LYS A 101 5.02 -3.61 -8.50
C LYS A 101 6.31 -2.79 -8.31
N THR A 102 6.21 -1.53 -7.88
CA THR A 102 7.41 -0.72 -7.55
C THR A 102 8.19 -1.31 -6.38
N LYS A 103 7.51 -1.80 -5.34
CA LYS A 103 8.17 -2.41 -4.18
C LYS A 103 8.92 -3.71 -4.54
N ILE A 104 8.35 -4.55 -5.41
CA ILE A 104 8.99 -5.79 -5.90
C ILE A 104 10.23 -5.44 -6.75
N SER A 105 10.10 -4.50 -7.70
CA SER A 105 11.21 -4.05 -8.55
C SER A 105 12.42 -3.51 -7.75
N ILE A 106 12.17 -2.74 -6.68
CA ILE A 106 13.24 -2.23 -5.80
C ILE A 106 13.92 -3.39 -5.05
N ARG A 107 13.15 -4.39 -4.59
CA ARG A 107 13.69 -5.56 -3.89
C ARG A 107 14.55 -6.43 -4.84
N ASP A 108 14.15 -6.59 -6.09
CA ASP A 108 14.89 -7.36 -7.09
C ASP A 108 16.19 -6.65 -7.52
N LYS A 109 16.17 -5.33 -7.64
CA LYS A 109 17.39 -4.54 -7.88
C LYS A 109 18.40 -4.68 -6.75
N LYS A 110 17.95 -4.71 -5.48
CA LYS A 110 18.83 -4.93 -4.32
C LYS A 110 19.40 -6.36 -4.27
N ARG A 111 18.68 -7.36 -4.78
CA ARG A 111 19.19 -8.75 -4.86
C ARG A 111 20.24 -8.93 -5.96
N LYS A 112 20.08 -8.26 -7.11
CA LYS A 112 21.08 -8.30 -8.21
C LYS A 112 22.43 -7.69 -7.82
N GLN A 113 22.49 -6.80 -6.83
CA GLN A 113 23.75 -6.23 -6.33
C GLN A 113 24.51 -7.13 -5.34
N ARG A 114 23.92 -8.24 -4.89
CA ARG A 114 24.54 -9.15 -3.90
C ARG A 114 25.09 -10.44 -4.50
N GLY A 115 25.19 -10.54 -5.83
CA GLY A 115 25.87 -11.64 -6.49
C GLY A 115 27.38 -11.38 -6.51
N ILE A 116 28.18 -12.32 -6.01
CA ILE A 116 29.63 -12.31 -6.21
C ILE A 116 29.86 -12.59 -7.70
N ASP A 117 30.18 -11.54 -8.47
CA ASP A 117 30.57 -11.69 -9.86
C ASP A 117 32.02 -12.19 -9.93
N VAL A 118 32.19 -13.49 -10.09
CA VAL A 118 33.50 -14.17 -10.25
C VAL A 118 34.30 -13.59 -11.43
N THR A 119 33.62 -12.89 -12.33
CA THR A 119 34.17 -12.34 -13.58
C THR A 119 34.57 -10.86 -13.47
N ALA A 120 34.35 -10.21 -12.32
CA ALA A 120 34.41 -8.76 -12.16
C ALA A 120 35.72 -8.07 -12.63
N GLY A 121 36.83 -8.81 -12.73
CA GLY A 121 38.11 -8.31 -13.26
C GLY A 121 38.43 -8.70 -14.71
N TYR A 122 37.75 -9.69 -15.28
CA TYR A 122 38.17 -10.33 -16.54
C TYR A 122 37.18 -10.14 -17.71
N GLY A 123 35.95 -9.71 -17.45
CA GLY A 123 34.96 -9.43 -18.49
C GLY A 123 33.54 -9.73 -18.07
N LYS A 124 32.62 -9.82 -19.04
CA LYS A 124 31.21 -10.16 -18.80
C LYS A 124 30.95 -11.57 -19.32
N LEU A 125 30.46 -12.47 -18.47
CA LEU A 125 30.00 -13.78 -18.94
C LEU A 125 28.66 -13.62 -19.66
N LYS A 126 28.58 -14.02 -20.93
CA LYS A 126 27.34 -14.06 -21.71
C LYS A 126 27.22 -15.44 -22.35
N ASN A 127 26.08 -16.10 -22.16
CA ASN A 127 25.79 -17.41 -22.77
C ASN A 127 26.86 -18.48 -22.50
N GLY A 128 27.48 -18.47 -21.32
CA GLY A 128 28.57 -19.39 -20.96
C GLY A 128 29.95 -19.01 -21.52
N GLU A 129 30.05 -17.96 -22.34
CA GLU A 129 31.31 -17.44 -22.88
C GLU A 129 31.76 -16.16 -22.17
N LEU A 130 33.06 -16.06 -21.90
CA LEU A 130 33.66 -14.87 -21.29
C LEU A 130 33.89 -13.79 -22.36
N VAL A 131 33.10 -12.72 -22.31
CA VAL A 131 33.30 -11.54 -23.16
C VAL A 131 34.29 -10.59 -22.50
N VAL A 132 35.55 -10.70 -22.91
CA VAL A 132 36.69 -9.90 -22.42
C VAL A 132 36.75 -8.54 -23.15
N GLY A 133 37.19 -7.45 -22.50
CA GLY A 133 37.34 -6.09 -23.08
C GLY A 133 38.41 -5.96 -24.18
N ALA A 134 38.39 -4.83 -24.91
CA ALA A 134 39.23 -4.61 -26.11
C ALA A 134 40.75 -4.66 -25.83
N ASP A 135 41.18 -4.08 -24.71
CA ASP A 135 42.61 -4.00 -24.38
C ASP A 135 43.19 -5.37 -24.04
N VAL A 136 42.46 -6.18 -23.25
CA VAL A 136 42.86 -7.56 -22.95
C VAL A 136 42.84 -8.43 -24.21
N ARG A 137 41.89 -8.22 -25.14
CA ARG A 137 41.91 -8.92 -26.44
C ARG A 137 43.15 -8.54 -27.26
N ARG A 138 43.58 -7.28 -27.23
CA ARG A 138 44.80 -6.83 -27.94
C ARG A 138 46.06 -7.43 -27.32
N THR A 139 46.18 -7.45 -25.99
CA THR A 139 47.34 -8.04 -25.31
C THR A 139 47.44 -9.54 -25.56
N MET A 140 46.31 -10.27 -25.47
CA MET A 140 46.26 -11.70 -25.78
C MET A 140 46.66 -12.00 -27.23
N ARG A 141 46.21 -11.20 -28.20
CA ARG A 141 46.64 -11.33 -29.62
C ARG A 141 48.15 -11.15 -29.79
N LYS A 142 48.76 -10.17 -29.12
CA LYS A 142 50.22 -9.94 -29.17
C LYS A 142 50.99 -11.12 -28.57
N VAL A 143 50.54 -11.65 -27.43
CA VAL A 143 51.15 -12.82 -26.78
C VAL A 143 51.11 -14.04 -27.72
N GLN A 144 49.97 -14.28 -28.39
CA GLN A 144 49.84 -15.37 -29.35
C GLN A 144 50.76 -15.19 -30.57
N GLN A 145 50.88 -13.97 -31.11
CA GLN A 145 51.78 -13.68 -32.23
C GLN A 145 53.26 -13.90 -31.85
N ASN A 146 53.66 -13.46 -30.65
CA ASN A 146 55.00 -13.67 -30.13
C ASN A 146 55.29 -15.17 -29.93
N ALA A 147 54.34 -15.93 -29.40
CA ALA A 147 54.47 -17.38 -29.27
C ALA A 147 54.64 -18.09 -30.63
N LYS A 148 53.89 -17.66 -31.66
CA LYS A 148 54.05 -18.18 -33.03
C LYS A 148 55.43 -17.86 -33.62
N ARG A 149 55.91 -16.62 -33.46
CA ARG A 149 57.25 -16.21 -33.91
C ARG A 149 58.36 -17.00 -33.22
N ARG A 150 58.26 -17.21 -31.90
CA ARG A 150 59.22 -18.03 -31.14
C ARG A 150 59.23 -19.49 -31.61
N ARG A 151 58.06 -20.08 -31.87
CA ARG A 151 57.95 -21.43 -32.45
C ARG A 151 58.58 -21.54 -33.84
N GLN A 152 58.47 -20.52 -34.68
CA GLN A 152 59.11 -20.47 -36.00
C GLN A 152 60.64 -20.34 -35.91
N GLN A 153 61.15 -19.63 -34.89
CA GLN A 153 62.60 -19.50 -34.66
C GLN A 153 63.24 -20.77 -34.09
N GLN A 154 62.48 -21.59 -33.36
CA GLN A 154 62.94 -22.86 -32.82
C GLN A 154 62.96 -24.01 -33.86
N ASN A 155 62.46 -23.78 -35.07
CA ASN A 155 62.52 -24.74 -36.19
C ASN A 155 63.10 -24.07 -37.45
N PRO A 156 64.41 -23.86 -37.55
CA PRO A 156 65.02 -23.27 -38.74
C PRO A 156 65.15 -24.25 -39.94
N GLY A 157 64.69 -25.50 -39.83
CA GLY A 157 65.10 -26.60 -40.72
C GLY A 157 64.07 -27.15 -41.73
N SER A 158 63.17 -26.35 -42.30
CA SER A 158 62.31 -26.84 -43.41
C SER A 158 62.11 -25.81 -44.52
N ARG A 159 63.20 -25.21 -45.01
CA ARG A 159 63.27 -24.76 -46.40
C ARG A 159 64.09 -25.78 -47.18
N ARG A 160 63.41 -26.76 -47.77
CA ARG A 160 63.96 -27.72 -48.75
C ARG A 160 63.18 -27.47 -50.05
N THR A 161 63.73 -26.59 -50.88
CA THR A 161 64.27 -26.83 -52.24
C THR A 161 63.19 -26.80 -53.32
N LYS A 162 63.54 -26.13 -54.43
CA LYS A 162 62.75 -25.95 -55.65
C LYS A 162 62.27 -27.29 -56.22
#